data_AF-A0A1B6BYA7-F1
#
_entry.id   AF-A0A1B6BYA7-F1
#
_cell.length_a   1.000
_cell.length_b   1.000
_cell.length_c   1.000
_cell.angle_alpha   90.00
_cell.angle_beta   90.00
_cell.angle_gamma   90.00
#
_symmetry.space_group_name_H-M   'P 1'
#
loop_
_entity.id
_entity.type
_entity.pdbx_description
1 polymer ?
#
loop_
_entity_poly.entity_id
_entity_poly.type
_entity_poly.pdbx_seq_one_letter_code
_entity_poly.pdbx_strand_id
1 'polypeptide(L)'
;MSRECLLCEGPFLDGSQVAVVKRKGLQSFIEASKKRNDGKVVLLKNFTELEVHEKCRKQYTKEKSIAAYIKRIKESGTKPLLRSHIFKFSFRTHCFLCGEEVPSDYGTKQLKKPANKRNPVYPVRKLSVAENVLRLAKDRNDEYGRAIID
;
A
#
# COMPACT_ATOMS: atom_id res chain seq x y z
N MET A 1 -13.15 -7.39 -23.72
CA MET A 1 -11.73 -7.79 -23.57
C MET A 1 -10.94 -6.56 -23.21
N SER A 2 -10.48 -6.43 -21.97
CA SER A 2 -9.59 -5.35 -21.56
C SER A 2 -8.25 -5.53 -22.28
N ARG A 3 -7.86 -4.54 -23.11
CA ARG A 3 -6.50 -4.51 -23.65
C ARG A 3 -5.63 -3.91 -22.55
N GLU A 4 -4.59 -4.62 -22.15
CA GLU A 4 -3.67 -4.22 -21.07
C GLU A 4 -2.23 -4.17 -21.56
N CYS A 5 -1.44 -3.29 -20.96
CA CYS A 5 -0.04 -3.11 -21.31
C CYS A 5 0.83 -4.11 -20.52
N LEU A 6 1.47 -5.06 -21.20
CA LEU A 6 2.31 -6.09 -20.54
C LEU A 6 3.51 -5.54 -19.74
N LEU A 7 3.90 -4.28 -19.94
CA LEU A 7 5.05 -3.70 -19.25
C LEU A 7 4.69 -3.10 -17.88
N CYS A 8 3.51 -2.51 -17.76
CA CYS A 8 3.03 -1.89 -16.51
C CYS A 8 1.80 -2.57 -15.92
N GLU A 9 1.26 -3.59 -16.60
CA GLU A 9 0.06 -4.34 -16.21
C GLU A 9 -1.18 -3.43 -16.03
N GLY A 10 -1.15 -2.24 -16.63
CA GLY A 10 -2.24 -1.27 -16.58
C GLY A 10 -3.12 -1.32 -17.83
N PRO A 11 -4.41 -0.95 -17.72
CA PRO A 11 -5.33 -0.93 -18.86
C PRO A 11 -4.96 0.15 -19.88
N PHE A 12 -5.31 -0.08 -21.15
CA PHE A 12 -5.36 0.99 -22.15
C PHE A 12 -6.67 1.76 -21.97
N LEU A 13 -6.58 2.93 -21.33
CA LEU A 13 -7.70 3.86 -21.18
C LEU A 13 -7.93 4.65 -22.48
N ASP A 14 -9.16 5.11 -22.70
CA ASP A 14 -9.48 5.96 -23.85
C ASP A 14 -8.61 7.22 -23.86
N GLY A 15 -7.94 7.46 -24.99
CA GLY A 15 -6.98 8.56 -25.16
C GLY A 15 -5.54 8.27 -24.69
N SER A 16 -5.26 7.07 -24.19
CA SER A 16 -3.87 6.70 -23.87
C SER A 16 -3.04 6.50 -25.15
N GLN A 17 -1.84 7.09 -25.19
CA GLN A 17 -0.91 6.92 -26.31
C GLN A 17 -0.36 5.49 -26.31
N VAL A 18 -0.78 4.70 -27.29
CA VAL A 18 -0.34 3.30 -27.48
C VAL A 18 0.67 3.23 -28.61
N ALA A 19 1.74 2.46 -28.40
CA ALA A 19 2.76 2.19 -29.40
C ALA A 19 2.79 0.68 -29.69
N VAL A 20 2.76 0.33 -30.99
CA VAL A 20 2.95 -1.04 -31.45
C VAL A 20 4.46 -1.31 -31.64
N VAL A 21 4.97 -2.30 -30.92
CA VAL A 21 6.39 -2.69 -30.93
C VAL A 21 6.54 -3.98 -31.72
N LYS A 22 7.30 -3.90 -32.83
CA LYS A 22 7.64 -5.04 -33.69
C LYS A 22 8.91 -5.77 -33.19
N ARG A 23 9.27 -6.88 -33.83
CA ARG A 23 10.42 -7.76 -33.49
C ARG A 23 11.69 -7.04 -33.01
N LYS A 24 12.16 -6.00 -33.73
CA LYS A 24 13.39 -5.27 -33.35
C LYS A 24 13.26 -4.61 -31.96
N GLY A 25 12.10 -4.02 -31.65
CA GLY A 25 11.86 -3.42 -30.34
C GLY A 25 11.61 -4.45 -29.25
N LEU A 26 11.02 -5.61 -29.60
CA LEU A 26 10.86 -6.73 -28.67
C LEU A 26 12.22 -7.28 -28.20
N GLN A 27 13.23 -7.30 -29.07
CA GLN A 27 14.58 -7.73 -28.68
C GLN A 27 15.18 -6.82 -27.60
N SER A 28 15.01 -5.50 -27.73
CA SER A 28 15.40 -4.55 -26.67
C SER A 28 14.61 -4.74 -25.38
N PHE A 29 13.32 -5.10 -25.47
CA PHE A 29 12.52 -5.43 -24.28
C PHE A 29 12.97 -6.72 -23.62
N ILE A 30 13.33 -7.75 -24.38
CA ILE A 30 13.88 -9.01 -23.86
C ILE A 30 15.18 -8.75 -23.09
N GLU A 31 16.09 -7.94 -23.64
CA GLU A 31 17.32 -7.55 -22.96
C GLU A 31 17.05 -6.74 -21.69
N ALA A 32 16.13 -5.77 -21.75
CA ALA A 32 15.74 -4.99 -20.58
C ALA A 32 15.09 -5.85 -19.50
N SER A 33 14.25 -6.82 -19.88
CA SER A 33 13.61 -7.79 -18.97
C SER A 33 14.65 -8.69 -18.29
N LYS A 34 15.66 -9.18 -19.03
CA LYS A 34 16.80 -9.90 -18.46
C LYS A 34 17.56 -9.07 -17.42
N LYS A 35 17.84 -7.79 -17.74
CA LYS A 35 18.51 -6.87 -16.82
C LYS A 35 17.67 -6.58 -15.57
N ARG A 36 16.35 -6.50 -15.71
CA ARG A 36 15.41 -6.29 -14.60
C ARG A 36 15.17 -7.55 -13.75
N ASN A 37 15.35 -8.73 -14.34
CA ASN A 37 14.95 -10.00 -13.75
C ASN A 37 13.46 -10.02 -13.34
N ASP A 38 12.58 -9.49 -14.20
CA ASP A 38 11.14 -9.31 -13.90
C ASP A 38 10.24 -10.45 -14.42
N GLY A 39 10.84 -11.56 -14.90
CA GLY A 39 10.12 -12.74 -15.39
C GLY A 39 9.42 -12.57 -16.75
N LYS A 40 9.42 -11.36 -17.34
CA LYS A 40 8.68 -11.07 -18.59
C LYS A 40 9.35 -11.61 -19.85
N VAL A 41 10.58 -12.13 -19.76
CA VAL A 41 11.36 -12.68 -20.89
C VAL A 41 10.60 -13.76 -21.65
N VAL A 42 9.94 -14.70 -20.93
CA VAL A 42 9.24 -15.82 -21.55
C VAL A 42 8.03 -15.33 -22.34
N LEU A 43 7.27 -14.40 -21.76
CA LEU A 43 6.11 -13.79 -22.40
C LEU A 43 6.55 -13.04 -23.67
N LEU A 44 7.57 -12.18 -23.57
CA LEU A 44 8.05 -11.35 -24.68
C LEU A 44 8.56 -12.15 -25.88
N LYS A 45 9.04 -13.39 -25.69
CA LYS A 45 9.47 -14.27 -26.77
C LYS A 45 8.31 -14.85 -27.60
N ASN A 46 7.12 -14.92 -27.02
CA ASN A 46 5.95 -15.51 -27.67
C ASN A 46 5.18 -14.51 -28.57
N PHE A 47 5.53 -13.23 -28.52
CA PHE A 47 4.88 -12.18 -29.32
C PHE A 47 5.70 -11.85 -30.57
N THR A 48 5.01 -11.66 -31.70
CA THR A 48 5.58 -11.09 -32.94
C THR A 48 5.45 -9.56 -32.97
N GLU A 49 4.40 -9.05 -32.34
CA GLU A 49 4.10 -7.65 -32.13
C GLU A 49 3.42 -7.46 -30.78
N LEU A 50 3.66 -6.32 -30.14
CA LEU A 50 3.14 -6.02 -28.82
C LEU A 50 2.72 -4.57 -28.71
N GLU A 51 1.53 -4.36 -28.18
CA GLU A 51 1.03 -3.03 -27.84
C GLU A 51 1.41 -2.67 -26.41
N VAL A 52 1.98 -1.48 -26.24
CA VAL A 52 2.38 -0.94 -24.93
C VAL A 52 2.08 0.55 -24.89
N HIS A 53 1.92 1.14 -23.70
CA HIS A 53 1.86 2.60 -23.62
C HIS A 53 3.16 3.21 -24.14
N GLU A 54 3.07 4.34 -24.85
CA GLU A 54 4.24 5.01 -25.42
C GLU A 54 5.26 5.38 -24.33
N LYS A 55 4.76 5.80 -23.16
CA LYS A 55 5.57 6.06 -21.97
C LYS A 55 6.31 4.80 -21.51
N CYS A 56 5.63 3.66 -21.45
CA CYS A 56 6.22 2.37 -21.07
C CYS A 56 7.30 1.96 -22.06
N ARG A 57 7.08 2.11 -23.37
CA ARG A 57 8.10 1.86 -24.40
C ARG A 57 9.37 2.67 -24.16
N LYS A 58 9.26 3.96 -23.87
CA LYS A 58 10.41 4.86 -23.64
C LYS A 58 11.14 4.55 -22.33
N GLN A 59 10.40 4.22 -21.27
CA GLN A 59 10.98 4.01 -19.93
C GLN A 59 11.55 2.61 -19.76
N TYR A 60 10.94 1.59 -20.38
CA TYR A 60 11.29 0.21 -20.14
C TYR A 60 12.72 -0.12 -20.63
N THR A 61 13.25 0.49 -21.68
CA THR A 61 14.64 0.21 -22.09
C THR A 61 15.67 1.16 -21.46
N LYS A 62 15.23 2.23 -20.79
CA LYS A 62 16.11 3.27 -20.25
C LYS A 62 16.93 2.75 -19.07
N GLU A 63 18.26 2.84 -19.16
CA GLU A 63 19.18 2.34 -18.11
C GLU A 63 18.88 2.89 -16.72
N LYS A 64 18.62 4.20 -16.60
CA LYS A 64 18.21 4.82 -15.33
C LYS A 64 16.94 4.19 -14.74
N SER A 65 15.99 3.78 -15.59
CA SER A 65 14.77 3.10 -15.15
C SER A 65 15.04 1.67 -14.71
N ILE A 66 15.92 0.95 -15.43
CA ILE A 66 16.35 -0.40 -15.04
C ILE A 66 17.05 -0.36 -13.69
N ALA A 67 18.01 0.55 -13.49
CA ALA A 67 18.71 0.73 -12.21
C ALA A 67 17.75 1.06 -11.07
N ALA A 68 16.78 1.96 -11.30
CA ALA A 68 15.76 2.30 -10.32
C ALA A 68 14.80 1.12 -10.02
N TYR A 69 14.52 0.26 -11.00
CA TYR A 69 13.74 -0.96 -10.78
C TYR A 69 14.50 -1.95 -9.90
N ILE A 70 15.75 -2.26 -10.23
CA ILE A 70 16.61 -3.17 -9.46
C ILE A 70 16.76 -2.67 -8.02
N LYS A 71 17.00 -1.37 -7.83
CA LYS A 71 17.07 -0.75 -6.49
C LYS A 71 15.79 -0.98 -5.69
N ARG A 72 14.62 -0.73 -6.29
CA ARG A 72 13.33 -0.95 -5.63
C ARG A 72 13.05 -2.41 -5.29
N ILE A 73 13.41 -3.36 -6.16
CA ILE A 73 13.25 -4.79 -5.87
C ILE A 73 14.17 -5.20 -4.71
N LYS A 74 15.43 -4.74 -4.71
CA LYS A 74 16.37 -4.97 -3.61
C LYS A 74 15.88 -4.39 -2.28
N GLU A 75 15.25 -3.21 -2.31
CA GLU A 75 14.62 -2.58 -1.14
C GLU A 75 13.28 -3.23 -0.74
N SER A 76 12.57 -3.86 -1.68
CA SER A 76 11.27 -4.50 -1.43
C SER A 76 11.37 -5.83 -0.68
N GLY A 77 12.57 -6.43 -0.61
CA GLY A 77 12.81 -7.65 0.18
C GLY A 77 12.59 -7.48 1.67
N THR A 78 12.72 -6.26 2.19
CA THR A 78 12.36 -5.87 3.56
C THR A 78 12.28 -4.36 3.57
N LYS A 79 11.12 -3.77 3.29
CA LYS A 79 10.88 -2.44 3.85
C LYS A 79 10.69 -2.69 5.35
N PRO A 80 11.56 -2.18 6.24
CA PRO A 80 11.13 -2.05 7.63
C PRO A 80 9.86 -1.23 7.56
N LEU A 81 8.75 -1.73 8.13
CA LEU A 81 7.61 -0.87 8.41
C LEU A 81 8.19 0.34 9.14
N LEU A 82 8.10 1.51 8.51
CA LEU A 82 8.48 2.75 9.19
C LEU A 82 7.74 2.74 10.53
N ARG A 83 8.40 3.10 11.62
CA ARG A 83 7.79 3.11 12.96
C ARG A 83 6.47 3.92 12.99
N SER A 84 6.28 4.84 12.04
CA SER A 84 5.05 5.61 11.81
C SER A 84 3.88 4.82 11.18
N HIS A 85 4.14 3.63 10.65
CA HIS A 85 3.17 2.73 10.02
C HIS A 85 2.71 1.60 10.96
N ILE A 86 3.31 1.51 12.15
CA ILE A 86 2.80 0.72 13.26
C ILE A 86 1.63 1.52 13.82
N PHE A 87 0.41 1.01 13.66
CA PHE A 87 -0.77 1.55 14.32
C PHE A 87 -0.49 1.59 15.83
N LYS A 88 -0.28 2.79 16.38
CA LYS A 88 -0.08 2.98 17.81
C LYS A 88 -1.41 3.32 18.45
N PHE A 89 -2.02 2.32 19.08
CA PHE A 89 -3.21 2.54 19.88
C PHE A 89 -2.87 3.45 21.07
N SER A 90 -3.75 4.41 21.37
CA SER A 90 -3.61 5.28 22.54
C SER A 90 -4.95 5.44 23.20
N PHE A 91 -5.04 5.08 24.49
CA PHE A 91 -6.24 5.27 25.30
C PHE A 91 -6.70 6.74 25.39
N ARG A 92 -5.84 7.70 25.03
CA ARG A 92 -6.21 9.13 25.00
C ARG A 92 -6.92 9.52 23.71
N THR A 93 -6.59 8.88 22.59
CA THR A 93 -7.01 9.31 21.25
C THR A 93 -7.76 8.24 20.48
N HIS A 94 -7.93 7.04 21.03
CA HIS A 94 -8.64 5.93 20.39
C HIS A 94 -9.69 5.32 21.32
N CYS A 95 -10.78 4.85 20.74
CA CYS A 95 -11.80 4.11 21.45
C CYS A 95 -11.28 2.72 21.83
N PHE A 96 -11.37 2.35 23.10
CA PHE A 96 -10.93 1.04 23.56
C PHE A 96 -11.73 -0.14 22.98
N LEU A 97 -13.00 0.05 22.61
CA LEU A 97 -13.86 -1.03 22.12
C LEU A 97 -13.75 -1.26 20.61
N CYS A 98 -13.71 -0.18 19.82
CA CYS A 98 -13.70 -0.28 18.36
C CYS A 98 -12.37 0.12 17.71
N GLY A 99 -11.43 0.69 18.47
CA GLY A 99 -10.12 1.12 17.95
C GLY A 99 -10.16 2.40 17.10
N GLU A 100 -11.34 2.97 16.83
CA GLU A 100 -11.46 4.21 16.05
C GLU A 100 -10.80 5.39 16.78
N GLU A 101 -10.14 6.25 16.00
CA GLU A 101 -9.60 7.51 16.50
C GLU A 101 -10.73 8.43 16.96
N VAL A 102 -10.58 9.00 18.14
CA VAL A 102 -11.45 10.00 18.74
C VAL A 102 -10.68 11.32 18.80
N PRO A 103 -10.87 12.20 17.79
CA PRO A 103 -10.29 13.53 17.79
C PRO A 103 -10.68 14.33 19.05
N SER A 104 -9.81 15.25 19.47
CA SER A 104 -10.08 16.12 20.62
C SER A 104 -11.37 16.94 20.49
N ASP A 105 -11.77 17.25 19.25
CA ASP A 105 -13.00 17.98 18.93
C ASP A 105 -14.22 17.08 18.69
N TYR A 106 -14.11 15.77 18.92
CA TYR A 106 -15.20 14.83 18.68
C TYR A 106 -16.44 15.16 19.51
N GLY A 107 -16.28 15.47 20.80
CA GLY A 107 -17.39 15.83 21.68
C GLY A 107 -18.15 17.07 21.21
N THR A 108 -17.44 18.11 20.76
CA THR A 108 -18.08 19.33 20.25
C THR A 108 -18.80 19.09 18.93
N LYS A 109 -18.24 18.25 18.04
CA LYS A 109 -18.92 17.80 16.81
C LYS A 109 -20.20 17.01 17.11
N GLN A 110 -20.20 16.17 18.15
CA GLN A 110 -21.40 15.41 18.53
C GLN A 110 -22.50 16.32 19.10
N LEU A 111 -22.14 17.36 19.86
CA LEU A 111 -23.12 18.31 20.39
C LEU A 111 -23.88 19.07 19.30
N LYS A 112 -23.26 19.31 18.13
CA LYS A 112 -23.90 19.93 16.95
C LYS A 112 -24.97 19.04 16.30
N LYS A 113 -24.96 17.73 16.56
CA LYS A 113 -25.97 16.80 16.04
C LYS A 113 -27.23 16.83 16.92
N PRO A 114 -28.42 16.56 16.35
CA PRO A 114 -29.64 16.38 17.15
C PRO A 114 -29.47 15.19 18.10
N ALA A 115 -30.10 15.26 19.28
CA ALA A 115 -29.84 14.35 20.41
C ALA A 115 -29.92 12.87 20.05
N ASN A 116 -30.88 12.48 19.21
CA ASN A 116 -31.10 11.12 18.73
C ASN A 116 -30.05 10.59 17.74
N LYS A 117 -29.18 11.46 17.21
CA LYS A 117 -28.10 11.10 16.27
C LYS A 117 -26.70 11.29 16.86
N ARG A 118 -26.60 11.61 18.15
CA ARG A 118 -25.32 11.76 18.84
C ARG A 118 -24.76 10.37 19.14
N ASN A 119 -23.47 10.18 18.86
CA ASN A 119 -22.69 9.03 19.31
C ASN A 119 -21.69 9.54 20.36
N PRO A 120 -22.05 9.59 21.65
CA PRO A 120 -21.17 10.12 22.69
C PRO A 120 -20.02 9.16 22.98
N VAL A 121 -18.80 9.71 23.11
CA VAL A 121 -17.65 8.98 23.64
C VAL A 121 -17.56 9.26 25.14
N TYR A 122 -17.47 8.21 25.93
CA TYR A 122 -17.35 8.31 27.38
C TYR A 122 -15.90 8.08 27.82
N PRO A 123 -15.26 9.05 28.50
CA PRO A 123 -13.92 8.85 29.02
C PRO A 123 -13.95 7.85 30.19
N VAL A 124 -13.16 6.79 30.09
CA VAL A 124 -12.94 5.87 31.21
C VAL A 124 -11.99 6.55 32.20
N ARG A 125 -12.50 6.94 33.38
CA ARG A 125 -11.72 7.66 34.40
C ARG A 125 -11.14 6.76 35.50
N LYS A 126 -11.56 5.49 35.56
CA LYS A 126 -11.08 4.54 36.57
C LYS A 126 -9.73 3.96 36.15
N LEU A 127 -8.67 4.30 36.89
CA LEU A 127 -7.31 3.77 36.69
C LEU A 127 -7.27 2.24 36.69
N SER A 128 -8.05 1.61 37.56
CA SER A 128 -8.14 0.15 37.66
C SER A 128 -8.59 -0.54 36.38
N VAL A 129 -9.37 0.13 35.52
CA VAL A 129 -9.79 -0.43 34.24
C VAL A 129 -8.61 -0.44 33.26
N ALA A 130 -7.86 0.66 33.18
CA ALA A 130 -6.67 0.73 32.33
C ALA A 130 -5.60 -0.28 32.77
N GLU A 131 -5.34 -0.38 34.07
CA GLU A 131 -4.38 -1.34 34.64
C GLU A 131 -4.78 -2.80 34.35
N ASN A 132 -6.06 -3.14 34.51
CA ASN A 132 -6.56 -4.47 34.20
C ASN A 132 -6.43 -4.81 32.71
N VAL A 133 -6.74 -3.86 31.83
CA VAL A 133 -6.59 -4.05 30.38
C VAL A 133 -5.13 -4.25 30.01
N LEU A 134 -4.21 -3.45 30.55
CA LEU A 134 -2.78 -3.59 30.30
C LEU A 134 -2.23 -4.93 30.82
N ARG A 135 -2.71 -5.39 31.99
CA ARG A 135 -2.36 -6.71 32.52
C ARG A 135 -2.85 -7.83 31.61
N LEU A 136 -4.12 -7.81 31.23
CA LEU A 136 -4.70 -8.82 30.32
C LEU A 136 -4.02 -8.83 28.95
N ALA A 137 -3.64 -7.66 28.43
CA ALA A 137 -2.87 -7.55 27.20
C ALA A 137 -1.49 -8.19 27.32
N LYS A 138 -0.80 -8.00 28.46
CA LYS A 138 0.50 -8.63 28.74
C LYS A 138 0.37 -10.15 28.84
N ASP A 139 -0.66 -10.62 29.54
CA ASP A 139 -0.90 -12.06 29.73
C ASP A 139 -1.24 -12.77 28.40
N ARG A 140 -1.98 -12.10 27.51
CA ARG A 140 -2.32 -12.64 26.17
C ARG A 140 -1.13 -12.70 25.22
N ASN A 141 -0.24 -11.70 25.26
CA ASN A 141 0.97 -11.60 24.43
C ASN A 141 0.76 -11.80 22.90
N ASP A 142 -0.45 -11.57 22.41
CA ASP A 142 -0.79 -11.65 20.99
C ASP A 142 -0.47 -10.32 20.27
N GLU A 143 -0.73 -10.27 18.97
CA GLU A 143 -0.51 -9.07 18.15
C GLU A 143 -1.26 -7.86 18.70
N TYR A 144 -2.49 -8.06 19.16
CA TYR A 144 -3.34 -7.00 19.71
C TYR A 144 -2.86 -6.53 21.09
N GLY A 145 -2.47 -7.44 21.97
CA GLY A 145 -1.91 -7.11 23.28
C GLY A 145 -0.62 -6.31 23.16
N ARG A 146 0.28 -6.72 22.24
CA ARG A 146 1.52 -6.01 21.96
C ARG A 146 1.29 -4.60 21.41
N ALA A 147 0.24 -4.38 20.61
CA ALA A 147 -0.09 -3.06 20.08
C ALA A 147 -0.60 -2.05 21.13
N ILE A 148 -0.99 -2.52 22.33
CA ILE A 148 -1.56 -1.70 23.41
C ILE A 148 -0.53 -1.37 24.51
N ILE A 149 0.51 -2.20 24.68
CA ILE A 149 1.49 -2.10 25.78
C ILE A 149 2.65 -1.12 25.47
N ASP A 150 2.90 -0.82 24.19
CA ASP A 150 4.06 -0.08 23.67
C ASP A 150 3.79 1.41 23.36
#